data_AF-A0A1G9GZA2-F1
#
_entry.id   AF-A0A1G9GZA2-F1
#
_cell.length_a   1.000
_cell.length_b   1.000
_cell.length_c   1.000
_cell.angle_alpha   90.00
_cell.angle_beta   90.00
_cell.angle_gamma   90.00
#
_symmetry.space_group_name_H-M   'P 1'
#
loop_
_entity.id
_entity.type
_entity.pdbx_description
1 polymer ?
#
loop_
_entity_poly.entity_id
_entity_poly.type
_entity_poly.pdbx_seq_one_letter_code
_entity_poly.pdbx_strand_id
1 'polypeptide(L)'
;MYRKFIIGVSILLICFMILGTITILYREEVLKNIGTASDKYASEYFGEYVKWEYDMINDNPNYDDLKILIDVAEKRLYLLNGNELIKTYPIASGKASTPSPLGSWKIVNKARWGGGFGTRWMGLNVPWGKF
;
A
#
# COMPACT_ATOMS: atom_id res chain seq x y z
N MET A 1 54.22 -14.88 -27.56
CA MET A 1 54.16 -14.74 -26.09
C MET A 1 52.94 -13.94 -25.61
N TYR A 2 52.61 -12.80 -26.26
CA TYR A 2 51.51 -11.89 -25.89
C TYR A 2 50.08 -12.46 -25.97
N ARG A 3 49.76 -13.29 -26.98
CA ARG A 3 48.40 -13.86 -27.16
C ARG A 3 47.97 -14.81 -26.03
N LYS A 4 48.89 -15.61 -25.47
CA LYS A 4 48.62 -16.47 -24.31
C LYS A 4 48.42 -15.67 -23.03
N PHE A 5 49.10 -14.53 -22.91
CA PHE A 5 48.95 -13.58 -21.80
C PHE A 5 47.58 -12.88 -21.83
N ILE A 6 47.16 -12.37 -22.98
CA ILE A 6 45.82 -11.74 -23.15
C ILE A 6 44.69 -12.73 -22.84
N ILE A 7 44.79 -13.97 -23.32
CA ILE A 7 43.78 -15.01 -23.06
C ILE A 7 43.69 -15.29 -21.55
N GLY A 8 44.84 -15.38 -20.87
CA GLY A 8 44.89 -15.56 -19.41
C GLY A 8 44.20 -14.42 -18.64
N VAL A 9 44.48 -13.17 -19.02
CA VAL A 9 43.85 -11.97 -18.41
C VAL A 9 42.34 -11.95 -18.67
N SER A 10 41.91 -12.31 -19.88
CA SER A 10 40.49 -12.33 -20.25
C SER A 10 39.71 -13.37 -19.46
N ILE A 11 40.28 -14.57 -19.26
CA ILE A 11 39.68 -15.62 -18.43
C ILE A 11 39.54 -15.15 -16.97
N LEU A 12 40.55 -14.45 -16.45
CA LEU A 12 40.55 -13.95 -15.08
C LEU A 12 39.47 -12.88 -14.85
N LEU A 13 39.28 -11.98 -15.82
CA LEU A 13 38.20 -10.98 -15.79
C LEU A 13 36.81 -11.62 -15.85
N ILE A 14 36.63 -12.65 -16.69
CA ILE A 14 35.37 -13.40 -16.77
C ILE A 14 35.09 -14.11 -15.44
N CYS A 15 36.09 -14.76 -14.83
CA CYS A 15 35.95 -15.36 -13.51
C CYS A 15 35.55 -14.34 -12.45
N PHE A 16 36.13 -13.15 -12.47
CA PHE A 16 35.80 -12.09 -11.52
C PHE A 16 34.36 -11.58 -11.70
N MET A 17 33.89 -11.41 -12.95
CA MET A 17 32.50 -11.06 -13.22
C MET A 17 31.53 -12.14 -12.74
N ILE A 18 31.85 -13.42 -12.96
CA ILE A 18 31.02 -14.55 -12.50
C ILE A 18 30.98 -14.62 -10.97
N LEU A 19 32.11 -14.46 -10.30
CA LEU A 19 32.15 -14.43 -8.83
C LEU A 19 31.37 -13.24 -8.26
N GLY A 20 31.47 -12.08 -8.92
CA GLY A 20 30.70 -10.88 -8.59
C GLY A 20 29.19 -11.08 -8.75
N THR A 21 28.74 -11.68 -9.84
CA THR A 21 27.31 -11.97 -10.03
C THR A 21 26.80 -13.01 -9.03
N ILE A 22 27.57 -14.06 -8.75
CA ILE A 22 27.20 -15.07 -7.74
C ILE A 22 27.06 -14.42 -6.35
N THR A 23 27.99 -13.55 -5.95
CA THR A 23 27.91 -12.87 -4.65
C THR A 23 26.74 -11.89 -4.55
N ILE A 24 26.38 -11.20 -5.64
CA ILE A 24 25.19 -10.34 -5.69
C ILE A 24 23.90 -11.15 -5.55
N LEU A 25 23.78 -12.26 -6.29
CA LEU A 25 22.61 -13.15 -6.22
C LEU A 25 22.46 -13.77 -4.82
N TYR A 26 23.57 -14.23 -4.23
CA TYR A 26 23.55 -14.79 -2.87
C TYR A 26 23.16 -13.73 -1.83
N ARG A 27 23.60 -12.47 -1.98
CA ARG A 27 23.18 -11.36 -1.13
C ARG A 27 21.69 -11.09 -1.24
N GLU A 28 21.13 -11.01 -2.46
CA GLU A 28 19.69 -10.83 -2.66
C GLU A 28 18.86 -11.96 -2.03
N GLU A 29 19.29 -13.20 -2.21
CA GLU A 29 18.65 -14.38 -1.62
C GLU A 29 18.65 -14.30 -0.08
N VAL A 30 19.78 -13.95 0.53
CA VAL A 30 19.89 -13.74 1.98
C VAL A 30 19.00 -12.58 2.42
N LEU A 31 19.00 -11.45 1.70
CA LEU A 31 18.15 -10.29 2.03
C LEU A 31 16.65 -10.61 1.95
N LYS A 32 16.21 -11.47 1.03
CA LYS A 32 14.84 -11.99 1.00
C LYS A 32 14.51 -12.88 2.20
N ASN A 33 15.49 -13.56 2.77
CA ASN A 33 15.32 -14.57 3.82
C ASN A 33 15.59 -14.06 5.24
N ILE A 34 16.20 -12.88 5.42
CA ILE A 34 16.38 -12.24 6.74
C ILE A 34 15.12 -11.55 7.27
N GLY A 35 14.14 -11.28 6.41
CA GLY A 35 12.85 -10.72 6.81
C GLY A 35 12.03 -11.77 7.57
N THR A 36 11.24 -11.33 8.54
CA THR A 36 10.27 -12.23 9.16
C THR A 36 9.19 -12.60 8.13
N ALA A 37 8.49 -13.71 8.36
CA ALA A 37 7.33 -14.05 7.53
C ALA A 37 6.34 -12.87 7.45
N SER A 38 6.17 -12.13 8.56
CA SER A 38 5.34 -10.92 8.61
C SER A 38 5.79 -9.84 7.63
N ASP A 39 7.10 -9.60 7.50
CA ASP A 39 7.64 -8.57 6.60
C ASP A 39 7.42 -8.93 5.12
N LYS A 40 7.59 -10.21 4.78
CA LYS A 40 7.28 -10.72 3.45
C LYS A 40 5.79 -10.57 3.11
N TYR A 41 4.91 -10.98 4.02
CA TYR A 41 3.47 -10.81 3.81
C TYR A 41 3.09 -9.33 3.69
N ALA A 42 3.62 -8.46 4.55
CA ALA A 42 3.35 -7.02 4.50
C ALA A 42 3.76 -6.38 3.16
N SER A 43 4.93 -6.74 2.62
CA SER A 43 5.41 -6.23 1.33
C SER A 43 4.60 -6.76 0.13
N GLU A 44 4.25 -8.05 0.12
CA GLU A 44 3.37 -8.64 -0.90
C GLU A 44 1.98 -7.99 -0.89
N TYR A 45 1.39 -7.83 0.30
CA TYR A 45 0.10 -7.15 0.45
C TYR A 45 0.14 -5.67 0.08
N PHE A 46 1.24 -4.98 0.34
CA PHE A 46 1.42 -3.61 -0.11
C PHE A 46 1.45 -3.55 -1.64
N GLY A 47 2.17 -4.47 -2.29
CA GLY A 47 2.19 -4.62 -3.74
C GLY A 47 0.80 -4.88 -4.33
N GLU A 48 0.04 -5.80 -3.74
CA GLU A 48 -1.33 -6.12 -4.16
C GLU A 48 -2.28 -4.92 -4.01
N TYR A 49 -2.21 -4.19 -2.88
CA TYR A 49 -3.05 -3.02 -2.65
C TYR A 49 -2.72 -1.89 -3.62
N VAL A 50 -1.43 -1.57 -3.81
CA VAL A 50 -0.99 -0.53 -4.74
C VAL A 50 -1.42 -0.88 -6.16
N LYS A 51 -1.29 -2.16 -6.55
CA LYS A 51 -1.77 -2.63 -7.84
C LYS A 51 -3.29 -2.47 -7.97
N TRP A 52 -4.06 -2.90 -6.98
CA TRP A 52 -5.51 -2.73 -6.99
C TRP A 52 -5.94 -1.26 -7.06
N GLU A 53 -5.30 -0.37 -6.29
CA GLU A 53 -5.59 1.07 -6.30
C GLU A 53 -5.27 1.67 -7.66
N TYR A 54 -4.13 1.28 -8.27
CA TYR A 54 -3.75 1.67 -9.62
C TYR A 54 -4.76 1.19 -10.68
N ASP A 55 -5.13 -0.10 -10.64
CA ASP A 55 -6.12 -0.69 -11.55
C ASP A 55 -7.47 0.03 -11.42
N MET A 56 -7.93 0.30 -10.19
CA MET A 56 -9.19 1.03 -9.95
C MET A 56 -9.16 2.47 -10.47
N ILE A 57 -8.05 3.18 -10.31
CA ILE A 57 -7.88 4.55 -10.82
C ILE A 57 -7.88 4.54 -12.36
N ASN A 58 -7.21 3.57 -12.98
CA ASN A 58 -7.17 3.45 -14.44
C ASN A 58 -8.51 3.05 -15.05
N ASP A 59 -9.23 2.14 -14.38
CA ASP A 59 -10.54 1.67 -14.85
C ASP A 59 -11.62 2.74 -14.65
N ASN A 60 -11.40 3.71 -13.75
CA ASN A 60 -12.32 4.80 -13.46
C ASN A 60 -11.62 6.16 -13.62
N PRO A 61 -11.18 6.51 -14.84
CA PRO A 61 -10.33 7.67 -15.08
C PRO A 61 -11.01 9.01 -14.81
N ASN A 62 -12.33 9.00 -14.58
CA ASN A 62 -13.12 10.20 -14.33
C ASN A 62 -13.35 10.47 -12.83
N TYR A 63 -12.75 9.71 -11.91
CA TYR A 63 -12.86 9.91 -10.46
C TYR A 63 -11.93 11.01 -9.93
N ASP A 64 -12.10 12.21 -10.50
CA ASP A 64 -11.22 13.35 -10.25
C ASP A 64 -11.56 14.12 -8.95
N ASP A 65 -12.77 13.94 -8.41
CA ASP A 65 -13.28 14.67 -7.24
C ASP A 65 -14.01 13.75 -6.25
N LEU A 66 -13.32 12.70 -5.79
CA LEU A 66 -13.88 11.74 -4.83
C LEU A 66 -14.15 12.38 -3.46
N LYS A 67 -15.39 12.20 -2.98
CA LYS A 67 -15.85 12.67 -1.67
C LYS A 67 -16.59 11.57 -0.94
N ILE A 68 -16.52 11.62 0.38
CA ILE A 68 -17.32 10.78 1.27
C ILE A 68 -18.23 11.71 2.06
N LEU A 69 -19.54 11.53 1.89
CA LEU A 69 -20.55 12.17 2.72
C LEU A 69 -21.09 11.16 3.72
N ILE A 70 -21.11 11.52 5.00
CA ILE A 70 -21.62 10.66 6.07
C ILE A 70 -22.85 11.32 6.69
N ASP A 71 -23.98 10.64 6.62
CA ASP A 71 -25.16 10.98 7.41
C ASP A 71 -25.23 10.06 8.64
N VAL A 72 -24.99 10.65 9.80
CA VAL A 72 -24.99 9.95 11.10
C VAL A 72 -26.41 9.61 11.56
N ALA A 73 -27.42 10.39 11.19
CA ALA A 73 -28.80 10.11 11.54
C ALA A 73 -29.35 8.93 10.72
N GLU A 74 -29.10 8.94 9.42
CA GLU A 74 -29.52 7.88 8.50
C GLU A 74 -28.65 6.61 8.59
N LYS A 75 -27.47 6.70 9.22
CA LYS A 75 -26.47 5.63 9.24
C LYS A 75 -26.06 5.25 7.82
N ARG A 76 -25.73 6.25 7.02
CA ARG A 76 -25.35 6.09 5.61
C ARG A 76 -24.04 6.80 5.30
N LEU A 77 -23.23 6.14 4.49
CA LEU A 77 -22.07 6.71 3.82
C LEU A 77 -22.35 6.73 2.32
N TYR A 78 -22.17 7.89 1.71
CA TYR A 78 -22.31 8.14 0.29
C TYR A 78 -20.93 8.40 -0.30
N LEU A 79 -20.50 7.56 -1.22
CA LEU A 79 -19.31 7.76 -2.04
C LEU A 79 -19.73 8.56 -3.28
N LEU A 80 -19.14 9.73 -3.44
CA LEU A 80 -19.46 10.68 -4.49
C LEU A 80 -18.24 10.95 -5.36
N ASN A 81 -18.47 11.31 -6.61
CA ASN A 81 -17.48 11.95 -7.48
C ASN A 81 -18.06 13.28 -7.96
N GLY A 82 -17.54 14.40 -7.45
CA GLY A 82 -18.20 15.69 -7.59
C GLY A 82 -19.57 15.68 -6.91
N ASN A 83 -20.63 15.70 -7.72
CA ASN A 83 -22.03 15.62 -7.30
C ASN A 83 -22.70 14.29 -7.67
N GLU A 84 -21.99 13.39 -8.36
CA GLU A 84 -22.52 12.10 -8.78
C GLU A 84 -22.40 11.09 -7.63
N LEU A 85 -23.49 10.38 -7.34
CA LEU A 85 -23.48 9.28 -6.37
C LEU A 85 -22.94 8.00 -7.03
N ILE A 86 -21.76 7.57 -6.60
CA ILE A 86 -21.17 6.30 -7.04
C ILE A 86 -21.80 5.13 -6.27
N LYS A 87 -21.85 5.22 -4.94
CA LYS A 87 -22.29 4.11 -4.10
C LYS A 87 -22.73 4.54 -2.71
N THR A 88 -23.65 3.77 -2.13
CA THR A 88 -24.15 3.95 -0.77
C THR A 88 -23.83 2.73 0.08
N TYR A 89 -23.41 2.98 1.32
CA TYR A 89 -23.07 1.95 2.30
C TYR A 89 -23.79 2.20 3.63
N PRO A 90 -24.36 1.17 4.26
CA PRO A 90 -24.78 1.28 5.66
C PRO A 90 -23.55 1.35 6.57
N ILE A 91 -23.63 2.15 7.64
CA ILE A 91 -22.52 2.32 8.59
C ILE A 91 -22.99 2.24 10.04
N ALA A 92 -22.04 2.04 10.96
CA ALA A 92 -22.23 2.35 12.37
C ALA A 92 -21.67 3.75 12.67
N SER A 93 -22.10 4.36 13.78
CA SER A 93 -21.51 5.59 14.31
C SER A 93 -21.15 5.42 15.77
N GLY A 94 -20.45 6.41 16.32
CA GLY A 94 -20.20 6.53 17.75
C GLY A 94 -21.50 6.53 18.58
N LYS A 95 -21.37 6.11 19.84
CA LYS A 95 -22.48 6.13 20.83
C LYS A 95 -22.80 7.58 21.20
N ALA A 96 -23.96 7.80 21.84
CA ALA A 96 -24.31 9.14 22.35
C ALA A 96 -23.25 9.72 23.31
N SER A 97 -22.63 8.87 24.15
CA SER A 97 -21.56 9.28 25.06
C SER A 97 -20.19 9.44 24.40
N THR A 98 -19.99 8.89 23.21
CA THR A 98 -18.74 8.95 22.43
C THR A 98 -19.06 9.12 20.94
N PRO A 99 -19.61 10.28 20.53
CA PRO A 99 -20.15 10.47 19.19
C PRO A 99 -19.04 10.51 18.13
N SER A 100 -19.41 10.18 16.90
CA SER A 100 -18.53 10.41 15.73
C SER A 100 -18.30 11.91 15.54
N PRO A 101 -17.08 12.35 15.20
CA PRO A 101 -16.77 13.78 15.03
C PRO A 101 -17.48 14.35 13.80
N LEU A 102 -18.28 15.40 14.01
CA LEU A 102 -18.95 16.14 12.94
C LEU A 102 -18.00 17.18 12.32
N GLY A 103 -18.01 17.30 11.00
CA GLY A 103 -17.18 18.26 10.26
C GLY A 103 -16.69 17.70 8.93
N SER A 104 -15.72 18.40 8.34
CA SER A 104 -15.06 17.99 7.09
C SER A 104 -13.64 17.55 7.37
N TRP A 105 -13.36 16.27 7.12
CA TRP A 105 -12.08 15.63 7.41
C TRP A 105 -11.46 15.06 6.14
N LYS A 106 -10.14 14.94 6.14
CA LYS A 106 -9.37 14.25 5.12
C LYS A 106 -8.94 12.88 5.65
N ILE A 107 -9.02 11.87 4.79
CA ILE A 107 -8.34 10.60 5.02
C ILE A 107 -6.85 10.87 4.82
N VAL A 108 -6.08 10.73 5.90
CA VAL A 108 -4.63 10.98 5.90
C VAL A 108 -3.82 9.69 6.02
N ASN A 109 -4.45 8.59 6.42
CA ASN A 109 -3.83 7.28 6.49
C ASN A 109 -4.81 6.20 6.03
N LYS A 110 -4.28 5.13 5.42
CA LYS A 110 -5.02 3.91 5.12
C LYS A 110 -4.14 2.73 5.56
N ALA A 111 -4.75 1.72 6.17
CA ALA A 111 -4.03 0.53 6.60
C ALA A 111 -4.94 -0.71 6.58
N ARG A 112 -4.34 -1.90 6.54
CA ARG A 112 -5.03 -3.16 6.80
C ARG A 112 -4.95 -3.47 8.28
N TRP A 113 -6.07 -3.40 8.97
CA TRP A 113 -6.15 -3.79 10.38
C TRP A 113 -6.90 -5.12 10.48
N GLY A 114 -7.15 -5.57 11.71
CA GLY A 114 -7.89 -6.80 12.01
C GLY A 114 -8.73 -6.65 13.27
N GLY A 115 -9.37 -7.76 13.68
CA GLY A 115 -10.22 -7.78 14.87
C GLY A 115 -11.39 -6.80 14.75
N GLY A 116 -11.59 -5.96 15.79
CA GLY A 116 -12.70 -5.00 15.87
C GLY A 116 -12.71 -3.91 14.78
N PHE A 117 -11.62 -3.75 14.02
CA PHE A 117 -11.51 -2.76 12.94
C PHE A 117 -11.81 -3.33 11.55
N GLY A 118 -12.07 -4.64 11.45
CA GLY A 118 -12.31 -5.30 10.16
C GLY A 118 -11.05 -5.35 9.30
N THR A 119 -11.22 -5.43 7.97
CA THR A 119 -10.12 -5.69 7.02
C THR A 119 -9.33 -4.44 6.63
N ARG A 120 -9.87 -3.24 6.90
CA ARG A 120 -9.31 -1.94 6.50
C ARG A 120 -9.62 -0.88 7.55
N TRP A 121 -8.67 0.02 7.76
CA TRP A 121 -8.81 1.21 8.59
C TRP A 121 -8.37 2.44 7.80
N MET A 122 -9.08 3.55 7.98
CA MET A 122 -8.78 4.84 7.36
C MET A 122 -8.75 5.91 8.44
N GLY A 123 -7.59 6.56 8.60
CA GLY A 123 -7.38 7.59 9.61
C GLY A 123 -7.81 8.96 9.13
N LEU A 124 -8.48 9.71 10.01
CA LEU A 124 -9.01 11.06 9.75
C LEU A 124 -8.17 12.11 10.48
N ASN A 125 -7.96 13.26 9.84
CA ASN A 125 -7.23 14.39 10.43
C ASN A 125 -8.06 15.25 11.39
N VAL A 126 -8.75 14.63 12.34
CA VAL A 126 -9.56 15.35 13.33
C VAL A 126 -8.63 16.08 14.33
N PRO A 127 -8.73 17.41 14.52
CA PRO A 127 -7.74 18.17 15.30
C PRO A 127 -7.64 17.79 16.78
N TRP A 128 -8.71 17.23 17.35
CA TRP A 128 -8.84 16.96 18.78
C TRP A 128 -8.81 15.47 19.14
N GLY A 129 -8.39 14.60 18.22
CA GLY A 129 -8.24 13.18 18.52
C GLY A 129 -7.62 12.36 17.41
N LYS A 130 -7.26 11.11 17.73
CA LYS A 130 -6.76 10.15 16.75
C LYS A 130 -7.91 9.27 16.31
N PHE A 131 -8.30 9.40 15.05
CA PHE A 131 -9.40 8.68 14.42
C PHE A 131 -8.92 7.99 13.16
#